data_AF-A0A847XI61-F1
#
_entry.id   AF-A0A847XI61-F1
#
_cell.length_a   1.000
_cell.length_b   1.000
_cell.length_c   1.000
_cell.angle_alpha   90.00
_cell.angle_beta   90.00
_cell.angle_gamma   90.00
#
_symmetry.space_group_name_H-M   'P 1'
#
loop_
_entity.id
_entity.type
_entity.pdbx_description
1 polymer ?
#
loop_
_entity_poly.entity_id
_entity_poly.type
_entity_poly.pdbx_seq_one_letter_code
_entity_poly.pdbx_strand_id
1 'polypeptide(L)'
;EFVTNREEHGEDLSNIINSFNLNSKIVIRKENHVVYLKEGEQIADILNIIGAHQSLLKFEDIRIFKDMRNNINRLVNCETANLGKTINASLRQVENIQYIDNRIGIEKLPKNLQEIALLRLKYREASLKELGKMLEPPVGKSGVNHRLRRIDEIAEDLKGKENKS
;
A
#
# COMPACT_ATOMS: atom_id res chain seq x y z
N GLU A 1 32.40 -5.50 -8.24
CA GLU A 1 33.04 -6.83 -8.08
C GLU A 1 34.51 -6.70 -8.43
N PHE A 2 35.34 -7.59 -7.90
CA PHE A 2 36.77 -7.70 -8.18
C PHE A 2 37.03 -9.11 -8.71
N VAL A 3 37.83 -9.23 -9.77
CA VAL A 3 38.03 -10.50 -10.49
C VAL A 3 39.52 -10.84 -10.51
N THR A 4 39.85 -12.08 -10.16
CA THR A 4 41.21 -12.62 -10.22
C THR A 4 41.19 -14.07 -10.72
N ASN A 5 42.25 -14.51 -11.37
CA ASN A 5 42.43 -15.90 -11.83
C ASN A 5 43.19 -16.77 -10.81
N ARG A 6 43.56 -16.22 -9.66
CA ARG A 6 44.24 -16.94 -8.57
C ARG A 6 43.38 -16.94 -7.32
N GLU A 7 43.13 -18.13 -6.78
CA GLU A 7 42.34 -18.36 -5.56
C GLU A 7 42.87 -17.56 -4.38
N GLU A 8 44.18 -17.71 -4.11
CA GLU A 8 44.92 -17.03 -3.04
C GLU A 8 44.66 -15.50 -3.03
N HIS A 9 44.73 -14.85 -4.21
CA HIS A 9 44.47 -13.41 -4.31
C HIS A 9 43.01 -13.04 -4.02
N GLY A 10 42.07 -13.93 -4.36
CA GLY A 10 40.66 -13.73 -4.05
C GLY A 10 40.39 -13.83 -2.55
N GLU A 11 40.99 -14.83 -1.89
CA GLU A 11 40.90 -15.04 -0.45
C GLU A 11 41.54 -13.90 0.33
N ASP A 12 42.76 -13.51 -0.01
CA ASP A 12 43.47 -12.38 0.62
C ASP A 12 42.66 -11.09 0.51
N LEU A 13 42.17 -10.77 -0.70
CA LEU A 13 41.36 -9.57 -0.91
C LEU A 13 40.06 -9.62 -0.10
N SER A 14 39.39 -10.78 -0.06
CA SER A 14 38.18 -10.97 0.74
C SER A 14 38.46 -10.78 2.24
N ASN A 15 39.58 -11.30 2.74
CA ASN A 15 40.00 -11.15 4.13
C ASN A 15 40.31 -9.68 4.47
N ILE A 16 40.99 -8.96 3.58
CA ILE A 16 41.27 -7.53 3.75
C ILE A 16 39.96 -6.74 3.79
N ILE A 17 39.05 -6.96 2.83
CA ILE A 17 37.75 -6.27 2.80
C ILE A 17 36.96 -6.56 4.08
N ASN A 18 36.94 -7.82 4.51
CA ASN A 18 36.21 -8.23 5.70
C ASN A 18 36.85 -7.74 7.01
N SER A 19 38.15 -7.39 7.02
CA SER A 19 38.79 -6.75 8.18
C SER A 19 38.20 -5.37 8.52
N PHE A 20 37.56 -4.72 7.55
CA PHE A 20 36.78 -3.49 7.76
C PHE A 20 35.33 -3.75 8.22
N ASN A 21 35.03 -4.97 8.68
CA ASN A 21 33.67 -5.40 9.08
C ASN A 21 32.65 -5.36 7.92
N LEU A 22 33.13 -5.58 6.69
CA LEU A 22 32.30 -5.77 5.51
C LEU A 22 32.07 -7.27 5.28
N ASN A 23 31.02 -7.63 4.53
CA ASN A 23 30.64 -9.03 4.27
C ASN A 23 30.86 -9.42 2.81
N SER A 24 32.10 -9.30 2.35
CA SER A 24 32.47 -9.73 1.00
C SER A 24 32.39 -11.23 0.86
N LYS A 25 32.00 -11.68 -0.33
CA LYS A 25 31.82 -13.09 -0.69
C LYS A 25 32.62 -13.40 -1.94
N ILE A 26 33.12 -14.62 -2.02
CA ILE A 26 33.81 -15.14 -3.19
C ILE A 26 32.84 -16.06 -3.94
N VAL A 27 32.79 -15.93 -5.26
CA VAL A 27 32.15 -16.89 -6.16
C VAL A 27 33.10 -17.27 -7.28
N ILE A 28 33.16 -18.56 -7.61
CA ILE A 28 33.94 -19.06 -8.74
C ILE A 28 33.08 -18.93 -10.00
N ARG A 29 33.58 -18.22 -11.00
CA ARG A 29 32.92 -18.05 -12.31
C ARG A 29 33.90 -18.43 -13.42
N LYS A 30 33.65 -19.57 -14.06
CA LYS A 30 34.60 -20.24 -14.97
C LYS A 30 35.92 -20.51 -14.22
N GLU A 31 37.04 -20.01 -14.71
CA GLU A 31 38.38 -20.13 -14.08
C GLU A 31 38.76 -18.91 -13.25
N ASN A 32 37.81 -18.02 -12.90
CA ASN A 32 38.06 -16.83 -12.11
C ASN A 32 37.39 -16.88 -10.74
N HIS A 33 38.05 -16.31 -9.74
CA HIS A 33 37.51 -16.00 -8.43
C HIS A 33 37.01 -14.56 -8.42
N VAL A 34 35.72 -14.38 -8.12
CA VAL A 34 35.04 -13.08 -8.10
C VAL A 34 34.69 -12.72 -6.67
N VAL A 35 35.33 -11.68 -6.14
CA VAL A 35 35.03 -11.09 -4.83
C VAL A 35 33.99 -10.00 -5.01
N TYR A 36 32.89 -10.06 -4.25
CA TYR A 36 31.80 -9.10 -4.39
C TYR A 36 31.12 -8.77 -3.06
N LEU A 37 30.49 -7.60 -3.02
CA LEU A 37 29.59 -7.13 -1.97
C LEU A 37 28.19 -7.02 -2.56
N LYS A 38 27.15 -7.38 -1.79
CA LYS A 38 25.75 -7.30 -2.26
C LYS A 38 25.01 -6.09 -1.70
N GLU A 39 25.33 -5.72 -0.47
CA GLU A 39 24.58 -4.72 0.26
C GLU A 39 25.02 -3.32 -0.16
N GLY A 40 24.07 -2.45 -0.46
CA GLY A 40 24.35 -1.09 -0.94
C GLY A 40 25.18 -0.28 0.06
N GLU A 41 24.92 -0.45 1.36
CA GLU A 41 25.68 0.19 2.44
C GLU A 41 27.15 -0.24 2.43
N GLN A 42 27.41 -1.55 2.32
CA GLN A 42 28.77 -2.06 2.24
C GLN A 42 29.51 -1.61 0.97
N ILE A 43 28.78 -1.43 -0.14
CA ILE A 43 29.33 -0.87 -1.38
C ILE A 43 29.70 0.61 -1.19
N ALA A 44 28.88 1.38 -0.47
CA ALA A 44 29.21 2.76 -0.12
C ALA A 44 30.43 2.83 0.81
N ASP A 45 30.47 1.98 1.83
CA ASP A 45 31.57 1.90 2.79
C ASP A 45 32.90 1.55 2.12
N ILE A 46 32.93 0.54 1.22
CA ILE A 46 34.18 0.21 0.52
C ILE A 46 34.63 1.34 -0.42
N LEU A 47 33.70 2.03 -1.10
CA LEU A 47 34.03 3.19 -1.93
C LEU A 47 34.63 4.33 -1.10
N ASN A 48 34.14 4.51 0.13
CA ASN A 48 34.70 5.47 1.08
C ASN A 48 36.10 5.06 1.56
N ILE A 49 36.28 3.80 1.95
CA ILE A 49 37.56 3.25 2.44
C ILE A 49 38.67 3.38 1.39
N ILE A 50 38.38 3.10 0.12
CA ILE A 50 39.36 3.19 -0.97
C ILE A 50 39.55 4.62 -1.51
N GLY A 51 38.87 5.63 -0.94
CA GLY A 51 38.97 7.03 -1.34
C GLY A 51 38.27 7.37 -2.67
N ALA A 52 37.36 6.54 -3.16
CA ALA A 52 36.65 6.74 -4.42
C ALA A 52 35.44 7.68 -4.28
N HIS A 53 35.65 8.89 -3.74
CA HIS A 53 34.58 9.82 -3.36
C HIS A 53 33.65 10.23 -4.51
N GLN A 54 34.16 10.41 -5.74
CA GLN A 54 33.32 10.73 -6.90
C GLN A 54 32.36 9.58 -7.26
N SER A 55 32.83 8.34 -7.13
CA SER A 55 32.02 7.14 -7.36
C SER A 55 31.01 6.94 -6.24
N LEU A 56 31.40 7.21 -4.99
CA LEU A 56 30.51 7.17 -3.82
C LEU A 56 29.35 8.15 -3.97
N LEU A 57 29.62 9.42 -4.33
CA LEU A 57 28.57 10.42 -4.53
C LEU A 57 27.57 10.00 -5.60
N LYS A 58 28.06 9.56 -6.77
CA LYS A 58 27.20 9.07 -7.86
C LYS A 58 26.38 7.84 -7.44
N PHE A 59 26.97 6.96 -6.64
CA PHE A 59 26.30 5.76 -6.14
C PHE A 59 25.16 6.12 -5.17
N GLU A 60 25.44 6.99 -4.20
CA GLU A 60 24.45 7.45 -3.23
C GLU A 60 23.32 8.25 -3.89
N ASP A 61 23.61 9.11 -4.87
CA ASP A 61 22.58 9.80 -5.65
C ASP A 61 21.58 8.80 -6.25
N ILE A 62 22.08 7.78 -6.96
CA ILE A 62 21.25 6.74 -7.58
C ILE A 62 20.44 5.98 -6.52
N ARG A 63 21.04 5.65 -5.38
CA ARG A 63 20.40 4.93 -4.27
C ARG A 63 19.24 5.75 -3.69
N ILE A 64 19.50 7.02 -3.36
CA ILE A 64 18.50 7.97 -2.84
C ILE A 64 17.33 8.12 -3.82
N PHE A 65 17.61 8.31 -5.12
CA PHE A 65 16.55 8.44 -6.12
C PHE A 65 15.70 7.17 -6.25
N LYS A 66 16.32 5.99 -6.19
CA LYS A 66 15.58 4.71 -6.20
C LYS A 66 14.71 4.56 -4.97
N ASP A 67 15.23 4.85 -3.79
CA ASP A 67 14.50 4.73 -2.53
C ASP A 67 13.32 5.70 -2.49
N MET A 68 13.52 6.96 -2.91
CA MET A 68 12.45 7.94 -3.05
C MET A 68 11.36 7.46 -4.03
N ARG A 69 11.75 6.97 -5.22
CA ARG A 69 10.80 6.45 -6.21
C ARG A 69 10.01 5.25 -5.68
N ASN A 70 10.68 4.32 -4.99
CA ASN A 70 10.04 3.17 -4.39
C ASN A 70 9.04 3.58 -3.30
N ASN A 71 9.39 4.56 -2.48
CA ASN A 71 8.50 5.10 -1.46
C ASN A 71 7.27 5.75 -2.09
N ILE A 72 7.45 6.58 -3.12
CA ILE A 72 6.36 7.21 -3.87
C ILE A 72 5.45 6.14 -4.49
N ASN A 73 6.01 5.14 -5.16
CA ASN A 73 5.23 4.06 -5.78
C ASN A 73 4.38 3.33 -4.73
N ARG A 74 4.95 3.04 -3.56
CA ARG A 74 4.20 2.40 -2.45
C ARG A 74 3.07 3.28 -1.95
N LEU A 75 3.32 4.58 -1.78
CA LEU A 75 2.32 5.54 -1.31
C LEU A 75 1.16 5.66 -2.32
N VAL A 76 1.48 5.91 -3.59
CA VAL A 76 0.48 6.04 -4.66
C VAL A 76 -0.34 4.76 -4.84
N ASN A 77 0.30 3.58 -4.78
CA ASN A 77 -0.41 2.30 -4.85
C ASN A 77 -1.38 2.12 -3.68
N CYS A 78 -0.98 2.51 -2.47
CA CYS A 78 -1.82 2.44 -1.29
C CYS A 78 -3.03 3.39 -1.41
N GLU A 79 -2.80 4.63 -1.81
CA GLU A 79 -3.87 5.62 -2.01
C GLU A 79 -4.85 5.19 -3.10
N THR A 80 -4.35 4.74 -4.25
CA THR A 80 -5.17 4.26 -5.37
C THR A 80 -6.03 3.06 -4.95
N ALA A 81 -5.44 2.08 -4.25
CA ALA A 81 -6.18 0.93 -3.75
C ALA A 81 -7.25 1.32 -2.71
N ASN A 82 -6.96 2.27 -1.83
CA ASN A 82 -7.91 2.77 -0.84
C ASN A 82 -9.05 3.57 -1.49
N LEU A 83 -8.74 4.38 -2.50
CA LEU A 83 -9.73 5.12 -3.28
C LEU A 83 -10.67 4.16 -4.02
N GLY A 84 -10.14 3.16 -4.71
CA GLY A 84 -10.94 2.15 -5.41
C GLY A 84 -11.89 1.38 -4.47
N LYS A 85 -11.42 0.96 -3.28
CA LYS A 85 -12.28 0.34 -2.26
C LYS A 85 -13.39 1.29 -1.80
N THR A 86 -13.09 2.57 -1.64
CA THR A 86 -14.06 3.58 -1.19
C THR A 86 -15.14 3.83 -2.24
N ILE A 87 -14.75 3.96 -3.51
CA ILE A 87 -15.68 4.14 -4.64
C ILE A 87 -16.61 2.93 -4.76
N ASN A 88 -16.05 1.71 -4.79
CA ASN A 88 -16.85 0.48 -4.89
C ASN A 88 -17.83 0.32 -3.72
N ALA A 89 -17.41 0.68 -2.50
CA ALA A 89 -18.31 0.68 -1.35
C ALA A 89 -19.44 1.70 -1.49
N SER A 90 -19.16 2.92 -1.98
CA SER A 90 -20.18 3.95 -2.19
C SER A 90 -21.21 3.51 -3.25
N LEU A 91 -20.74 2.96 -4.37
CA LEU A 91 -21.61 2.44 -5.44
C LEU A 91 -22.53 1.34 -4.92
N ARG A 92 -21.98 0.34 -4.22
CA ARG A 92 -22.76 -0.75 -3.62
C ARG A 92 -23.81 -0.22 -2.63
N GLN A 93 -23.45 0.75 -1.79
CA GLN A 93 -24.38 1.37 -0.85
C GLN A 93 -25.54 2.04 -1.58
N VAL A 94 -25.24 2.82 -2.63
CA VAL A 94 -26.27 3.49 -3.45
C VAL A 94 -27.21 2.46 -4.10
N GLU A 95 -26.67 1.41 -4.71
CA GLU A 95 -27.45 0.34 -5.33
C GLU A 95 -28.36 -0.36 -4.30
N ASN A 96 -27.83 -0.70 -3.12
CA ASN A 96 -28.61 -1.33 -2.06
C ASN A 96 -29.72 -0.42 -1.53
N ILE A 97 -29.45 0.88 -1.36
CA ILE A 97 -30.47 1.84 -0.94
C ILE A 97 -31.57 1.95 -2.00
N GLN A 98 -31.22 2.06 -3.28
CA GLN A 98 -32.19 2.13 -4.37
C GLN A 98 -33.01 0.83 -4.48
N TYR A 99 -32.39 -0.32 -4.26
CA TYR A 99 -33.09 -1.60 -4.22
C TYR A 99 -34.12 -1.65 -3.08
N ILE A 100 -33.76 -1.22 -1.88
CA ILE A 100 -34.69 -1.11 -0.74
C ILE A 100 -35.84 -0.18 -1.08
N ASP A 101 -35.56 0.99 -1.65
CA ASP A 101 -36.56 2.00 -1.99
C ASP A 101 -37.60 1.46 -2.98
N ASN A 102 -37.15 0.79 -4.04
CA ASN A 102 -38.02 0.18 -5.04
C ASN A 102 -38.87 -0.98 -4.51
N ARG A 103 -38.48 -1.61 -3.39
CA ARG A 103 -39.13 -2.81 -2.87
C ARG A 103 -40.09 -2.54 -1.74
N ILE A 104 -39.62 -1.81 -0.74
CA ILE A 104 -40.39 -1.55 0.48
C ILE A 104 -40.54 -0.05 0.74
N GLY A 105 -39.83 0.81 0.01
CA GLY A 105 -39.75 2.25 0.29
C GLY A 105 -38.74 2.57 1.39
N ILE A 106 -37.93 3.61 1.19
CA ILE A 106 -36.97 4.08 2.22
C ILE A 106 -37.71 4.43 3.51
N GLU A 107 -38.93 4.94 3.45
CA GLU A 107 -39.75 5.33 4.61
C GLU A 107 -40.11 4.17 5.55
N LYS A 108 -39.92 2.91 5.12
CA LYS A 108 -40.09 1.72 5.99
C LYS A 108 -38.85 1.40 6.82
N LEU A 109 -37.70 2.01 6.54
CA LEU A 109 -36.51 1.86 7.38
C LEU A 109 -36.68 2.58 8.73
N PRO A 110 -35.95 2.20 9.78
CA PRO A 110 -35.83 3.03 10.97
C PRO A 110 -35.33 4.44 10.65
N LYS A 111 -35.85 5.49 11.33
CA LYS A 111 -35.53 6.91 11.03
C LYS A 111 -34.04 7.20 10.85
N ASN A 112 -33.20 6.67 11.75
CA ASN A 112 -31.75 6.84 11.71
C ASN A 112 -31.08 6.23 10.45
N LEU A 113 -31.69 5.20 9.84
CA LEU A 113 -31.25 4.60 8.58
C LEU A 113 -31.81 5.36 7.38
N GLN A 114 -33.05 5.86 7.47
CA GLN A 114 -33.64 6.72 6.43
C GLN A 114 -32.77 7.95 6.17
N GLU A 115 -32.41 8.68 7.23
CA GLU A 115 -31.61 9.89 7.15
C GLU A 115 -30.29 9.65 6.41
N ILE A 116 -29.56 8.60 6.78
CA ILE A 116 -28.28 8.30 6.13
C ILE A 116 -28.46 7.75 4.70
N ALA A 117 -29.54 7.01 4.43
CA ALA A 117 -29.85 6.51 3.10
C ALA A 117 -30.08 7.68 2.13
N LEU A 118 -30.92 8.65 2.53
CA LEU A 118 -31.19 9.85 1.75
C LEU A 118 -29.93 10.70 1.53
N LEU A 119 -29.12 10.90 2.57
CA LEU A 119 -27.85 11.62 2.45
C LEU A 119 -26.87 10.92 1.51
N ARG A 120 -26.76 9.59 1.59
CA ARG A 120 -25.87 8.80 0.72
C ARG A 120 -26.30 8.90 -0.74
N LEU A 121 -27.61 8.84 -1.03
CA LEU A 121 -28.15 9.02 -2.39
C LEU A 121 -27.89 10.43 -2.93
N LYS A 122 -28.09 11.45 -2.08
CA LYS A 122 -27.94 12.86 -2.45
C LYS A 122 -26.48 13.25 -2.69
N TYR A 123 -25.57 12.75 -1.87
CA TYR A 123 -24.16 13.17 -1.87
C TYR A 123 -23.22 12.00 -2.15
N ARG A 124 -23.32 11.31 -3.29
CA ARG A 124 -22.60 10.04 -3.59
C ARG A 124 -21.07 10.07 -3.49
N GLU A 125 -20.47 11.24 -3.65
CA GLU A 125 -19.02 11.46 -3.55
C GLU A 125 -18.56 11.76 -2.11
N ALA A 126 -19.49 12.07 -1.20
CA ALA A 126 -19.15 12.41 0.18
C ALA A 126 -18.56 11.19 0.92
N SER A 127 -17.52 11.46 1.69
CA SER A 127 -16.95 10.49 2.63
C SER A 127 -17.91 10.22 3.79
N LEU A 128 -17.72 9.07 4.46
CA LEU A 128 -18.49 8.72 5.65
C LEU A 128 -18.42 9.78 6.76
N LYS A 129 -17.29 10.51 6.85
CA LYS A 129 -17.11 11.58 7.85
C LYS A 129 -17.97 12.80 7.49
N GLU A 130 -18.04 13.16 6.22
CA GLU A 130 -18.86 14.28 5.74
C GLU A 130 -20.34 13.97 5.87
N LEU A 131 -20.77 12.77 5.47
CA LEU A 131 -22.15 12.31 5.69
C LEU A 131 -22.53 12.36 7.17
N GLY A 132 -21.62 11.97 8.07
CA GLY A 132 -21.84 12.02 9.51
C GLY A 132 -22.02 13.43 10.07
N LYS A 133 -21.35 14.42 9.50
CA LYS A 133 -21.53 15.84 9.86
C LYS A 133 -22.85 16.42 9.35
N MET A 134 -23.45 15.82 8.32
CA MET A 134 -24.74 16.24 7.77
C MET A 134 -25.95 15.65 8.52
N LEU A 135 -25.72 14.71 9.44
CA LEU A 135 -26.75 14.14 10.29
C LEU A 135 -27.03 15.04 11.50
N GLU A 136 -28.25 14.95 12.04
CA GLU A 136 -28.66 15.65 13.25
C GLU A 136 -29.24 14.65 14.27
N PRO A 137 -28.57 14.40 15.42
CA PRO A 137 -27.27 14.94 15.81
C PRO A 137 -26.12 14.38 14.95
N PRO A 138 -24.99 15.13 14.82
CA PRO A 138 -23.84 14.66 14.07
C PRO A 138 -23.30 13.32 14.59
N VAL A 139 -22.85 12.47 13.67
CA VAL A 139 -22.34 11.13 13.97
C VAL A 139 -20.91 10.99 13.44
N GLY A 140 -20.04 10.32 14.20
CA GLY A 140 -18.68 10.00 13.74
C GLY A 140 -18.67 8.98 12.59
N LYS A 141 -17.53 8.89 11.88
CA LYS A 141 -17.31 7.94 10.77
C LYS A 141 -17.77 6.52 11.08
N SER A 142 -17.45 6.02 12.27
CA SER A 142 -17.82 4.65 12.70
C SER A 142 -19.33 4.45 12.79
N GLY A 143 -20.06 5.43 13.36
CA GLY A 143 -21.51 5.34 13.49
C GLY A 143 -22.22 5.40 12.14
N VAL A 144 -21.72 6.22 11.20
CA VAL A 144 -22.22 6.23 9.82
C VAL A 144 -21.98 4.89 9.14
N ASN A 145 -20.76 4.35 9.26
CA ASN A 145 -20.41 3.05 8.69
C ASN A 145 -21.32 1.93 9.22
N HIS A 146 -21.61 1.94 10.51
CA HIS A 146 -22.52 0.96 11.13
C HIS A 146 -23.94 1.05 10.55
N ARG A 147 -24.48 2.27 10.38
CA ARG A 147 -25.82 2.46 9.79
C ARG A 147 -25.86 1.99 8.32
N LEU A 148 -24.85 2.32 7.52
CA LEU A 148 -24.78 1.86 6.12
C LEU A 148 -24.59 0.35 6.01
N ARG A 149 -23.82 -0.27 6.91
CA ARG A 149 -23.72 -1.74 6.98
C ARG A 149 -25.07 -2.37 7.30
N ARG A 150 -25.85 -1.77 8.19
CA ARG A 150 -27.20 -2.25 8.50
C ARG A 150 -28.15 -2.14 7.29
N ILE A 151 -28.00 -1.09 6.48
CA ILE A 151 -28.73 -0.96 5.21
C ILE A 151 -28.31 -2.05 4.23
N ASP A 152 -27.00 -2.32 4.08
CA ASP A 152 -26.51 -3.42 3.25
C ASP A 152 -27.13 -4.77 3.68
N GLU A 153 -27.17 -5.06 4.99
CA GLU A 153 -27.81 -6.28 5.53
C GLU A 153 -29.31 -6.37 5.17
N ILE A 154 -30.06 -5.27 5.29
CA ILE A 154 -31.49 -5.24 4.94
C ILE A 154 -31.68 -5.51 3.44
N ALA A 155 -30.83 -4.93 2.58
CA ALA A 155 -30.90 -5.17 1.15
C ALA A 155 -30.63 -6.64 0.80
N GLU A 156 -29.62 -7.25 1.42
CA GLU A 156 -29.30 -8.67 1.22
C GLU A 156 -30.41 -9.60 1.73
N ASP A 157 -31.02 -9.31 2.88
CA ASP A 157 -32.18 -10.07 3.37
C ASP A 157 -33.37 -10.02 2.41
N LEU A 158 -33.62 -8.85 1.79
CA LEU A 158 -34.68 -8.68 0.79
C LEU A 158 -34.37 -9.44 -0.51
N LYS A 159 -33.13 -9.43 -1.00
CA LYS A 159 -32.70 -10.22 -2.17
C LYS A 159 -32.77 -11.73 -1.90
N GLY A 160 -32.36 -12.15 -0.71
CA GLY A 160 -32.35 -13.56 -0.31
C GLY A 160 -33.75 -14.19 -0.20
N LYS A 161 -34.77 -13.41 0.12
CA LYS A 161 -36.19 -13.86 0.12
C LYS A 161 -36.73 -14.08 -1.29
N GLU A 162 -36.31 -13.26 -2.25
CA GLU A 162 -36.72 -13.39 -3.64
C GLU A 162 -36.12 -14.63 -4.30
N ASN A 163 -34.83 -14.90 -4.10
CA ASN A 163 -34.18 -16.09 -4.67
C ASN A 163 -34.72 -17.43 -4.12
N LYS A 164 -35.58 -17.38 -3.09
CA LYS A 164 -36.22 -18.55 -2.47
C LYS A 164 -37.72 -18.64 -2.78
N SER A 165 -38.29 -17.66 -3.49
CA SER A 165 -39.69 -17.62 -3.93
C SER A 165 -39.79 -17.99 -5.40
#